data_AF-A0AAD8HN88-F1
#
_entry.id   AF-A0AAD8HN88-F1
#
_cell.length_a   1.000
_cell.length_b   1.000
_cell.length_c   1.000
_cell.angle_alpha   90.00
_cell.angle_beta   90.00
_cell.angle_gamma   90.00
#
_symmetry.space_group_name_H-M   'P 1'
#
loop_
_entity.id
_entity.type
_entity.pdbx_description
1 polymer ?
#
loop_
_entity_poly.entity_id
_entity_poly.type
_entity_poly.pdbx_seq_one_letter_code
_entity_poly.pdbx_strand_id
1 'polypeptide(L)'
;MIEAYLRANNMFVDYNEPQQERVYPSYLQLDLAEVEPCISGPKRPHDRVLLKEMKTDWHSYLDNKVSFKGFAVPKDAQEKVVEFSFNGQPAKLKHDSVVIAAITSCTNTSNPSVMLGAGLVAKKACELGLEVKP
;
A
#
# COMPACT_ATOMS: atom_id res chain seq x y z
N MET A 1 -8.43 14.33 34.34
CA MET A 1 -9.90 14.25 34.25
C MET A 1 -10.36 13.04 33.43
N ILE A 2 -9.98 12.91 32.15
CA ILE A 2 -10.41 11.78 31.29
C ILE A 2 -9.94 10.43 31.82
N GLU A 3 -8.64 10.28 32.10
CA GLU A 3 -8.11 9.02 32.63
C GLU A 3 -8.74 8.63 33.96
N ALA A 4 -8.81 9.57 34.91
CA ALA A 4 -9.44 9.33 36.22
C ALA A 4 -10.90 8.86 36.07
N TYR A 5 -11.66 9.45 35.15
CA TYR A 5 -13.01 9.02 34.81
C TYR A 5 -13.02 7.59 34.23
N LEU A 6 -12.17 7.29 33.24
CA LEU A 6 -12.11 5.95 32.62
C LEU A 6 -11.69 4.86 33.62
N ARG A 7 -10.73 5.17 34.51
CA ARG A 7 -10.29 4.26 35.58
C ARG A 7 -11.41 4.03 36.59
N ALA A 8 -12.11 5.07 37.03
CA ALA A 8 -13.24 4.95 37.95
C ALA A 8 -14.43 4.16 37.39
N ASN A 9 -14.53 4.03 36.06
CA ASN A 9 -15.60 3.30 35.37
C ASN A 9 -15.11 2.02 34.69
N ASN A 10 -13.90 1.52 34.99
CA ASN A 10 -13.33 0.29 34.43
C ASN A 10 -13.29 0.27 32.88
N MET A 11 -13.14 1.44 32.26
CA MET A 11 -13.04 1.61 30.80
C MET A 11 -11.62 1.92 30.33
N PHE A 12 -10.69 2.15 31.28
CA PHE A 12 -9.29 2.37 30.96
C PHE A 12 -8.57 1.03 30.73
N VAL A 13 -7.78 0.94 29.66
CA VAL A 13 -6.99 -0.24 29.31
C VAL A 13 -5.51 0.10 29.43
N ASP A 14 -4.82 -0.53 30.38
CA ASP A 14 -3.37 -0.39 30.54
C ASP A 14 -2.68 -1.65 30.03
N TYR A 15 -2.07 -1.56 28.84
CA TYR A 15 -1.41 -2.72 28.19
C TYR A 15 -0.11 -3.16 28.89
N ASN A 16 0.37 -2.44 29.92
CA ASN A 16 1.53 -2.85 30.73
C ASN A 16 1.13 -3.72 31.93
N GLU A 17 -0.15 -3.79 32.27
CA GLU A 17 -0.68 -4.64 33.33
C GLU A 17 -1.18 -5.97 32.74
N PRO A 18 -1.23 -7.07 33.54
CA PRO A 18 -1.86 -8.30 33.11
C PRO A 18 -3.29 -8.04 32.62
N GLN A 19 -3.53 -8.25 31.34
CA GLN A 19 -4.85 -8.01 30.76
C GLN A 19 -5.84 -9.00 31.36
N GLN A 20 -6.93 -8.48 31.93
CA GLN A 20 -8.06 -9.31 32.29
C GLN A 20 -8.65 -9.90 31.00
N GLU A 21 -8.77 -11.23 30.97
CA GLU A 21 -9.24 -11.94 29.79
C GLU A 21 -10.68 -11.51 29.46
N ARG A 22 -10.86 -10.92 28.28
CA ARG A 22 -12.17 -10.49 27.80
C ARG A 22 -12.84 -11.66 27.08
N VAL A 23 -14.11 -11.88 27.39
CA VAL A 23 -14.92 -12.92 26.73
C VAL A 23 -15.45 -12.38 25.42
N TYR A 24 -14.98 -12.95 24.31
CA TYR A 24 -15.46 -12.66 22.97
C TYR A 24 -16.09 -13.93 22.36
N PRO A 25 -17.04 -13.80 21.41
CA PRO A 25 -17.63 -14.96 20.74
C PRO A 25 -16.64 -15.71 19.84
N SER A 26 -15.56 -15.05 19.42
CA SER A 26 -14.50 -15.63 18.61
C SER A 26 -13.19 -14.87 18.81
N TYR A 27 -12.06 -15.54 18.64
CA TYR A 27 -10.73 -14.97 18.72
C TYR A 27 -10.01 -15.14 17.38
N LEU A 28 -9.28 -14.12 16.96
CA LEU A 28 -8.36 -14.14 15.84
C LEU A 28 -6.99 -13.68 16.35
N GLN A 29 -5.93 -14.31 15.86
CA GLN A 29 -4.56 -13.98 16.22
C GLN A 29 -3.79 -13.56 14.97
N LEU A 30 -2.93 -12.54 15.12
CA LEU A 30 -1.97 -12.10 14.12
C LEU A 30 -0.62 -11.91 14.81
N ASP A 31 0.40 -12.64 14.35
CA ASP A 31 1.78 -12.38 14.76
C ASP A 31 2.34 -11.23 13.93
N LEU A 32 2.76 -10.16 14.60
CA LEU A 32 3.32 -8.98 13.94
C LEU A 32 4.71 -9.26 13.34
N ALA A 33 5.42 -10.29 13.82
CA ALA A 33 6.71 -10.70 13.27
C ALA A 33 6.58 -11.31 11.85
N GLU A 34 5.40 -11.82 11.51
CA GLU A 34 5.11 -12.41 10.19
C GLU A 34 4.65 -11.36 9.16
N VAL A 35 4.48 -10.09 9.57
CA VAL A 35 3.98 -9.04 8.68
C VAL A 35 5.06 -8.62 7.69
N GLU A 36 4.78 -8.85 6.40
CA GLU A 36 5.63 -8.41 5.29
C GLU A 36 5.04 -7.19 4.55
N PRO A 37 5.90 -6.30 3.99
CA PRO A 37 5.47 -5.21 3.13
C PRO A 37 4.62 -5.72 1.96
N CYS A 38 3.45 -5.11 1.79
CA CYS A 38 2.49 -5.49 0.76
C CYS A 38 1.77 -4.28 0.19
N ILE A 39 1.16 -4.47 -0.97
CA ILE A 39 0.19 -3.57 -1.58
C ILE A 39 -1.16 -4.27 -1.69
N SER A 40 -2.19 -3.53 -2.10
CA SER A 40 -3.52 -4.10 -2.35
C SER A 40 -4.05 -3.67 -3.70
N GLY A 41 -4.71 -4.59 -4.42
CA GLY A 41 -5.34 -4.30 -5.69
C GLY A 41 -5.08 -5.38 -6.73
N PRO A 42 -5.14 -5.04 -8.03
CA PRO A 42 -5.45 -3.73 -8.62
C PRO A 42 -6.94 -3.37 -8.60
N LYS A 43 -7.85 -4.30 -8.24
CA LYS A 43 -9.31 -4.08 -8.36
C LYS A 43 -10.06 -4.02 -7.02
N ARG A 44 -9.54 -4.58 -5.93
CA ARG A 44 -10.23 -4.60 -4.62
C ARG A 44 -9.26 -4.41 -3.44
N PRO A 45 -9.69 -3.82 -2.30
CA PRO A 45 -8.81 -3.55 -1.16
C PRO A 45 -8.30 -4.79 -0.43
N HIS A 46 -9.05 -5.89 -0.43
CA HIS A 46 -8.64 -7.13 0.25
C HIS A 46 -7.74 -8.03 -0.60
N ASP A 47 -7.45 -7.65 -1.85
CA ASP A 47 -6.52 -8.37 -2.72
C ASP A 47 -5.08 -8.00 -2.32
N ARG A 48 -4.57 -8.64 -1.25
CA ARG A 48 -3.20 -8.45 -0.75
C ARG A 48 -2.16 -9.07 -1.70
N VAL A 49 -1.14 -8.31 -2.03
CA VAL A 49 0.02 -8.74 -2.83
C VAL A 49 1.30 -8.36 -2.10
N LEU A 50 2.19 -9.33 -1.84
CA LEU A 50 3.48 -9.01 -1.23
C LEU A 50 4.28 -8.09 -2.16
N LEU A 51 4.95 -7.08 -1.61
CA LEU A 51 5.66 -6.09 -2.42
C LEU A 51 6.73 -6.74 -3.29
N LYS A 52 7.41 -7.77 -2.77
CA LYS A 52 8.41 -8.57 -3.49
C LYS A 52 7.82 -9.36 -4.68
N GLU A 53 6.52 -9.64 -4.67
CA GLU A 53 5.80 -10.43 -5.69
C GLU A 53 5.04 -9.56 -6.68
N MET A 54 4.92 -8.25 -6.43
CA MET A 54 4.12 -7.31 -7.23
C MET A 54 4.36 -7.45 -8.73
N LYS A 55 5.63 -7.58 -9.15
CA LYS A 55 5.98 -7.70 -10.58
C LYS A 55 5.41 -9.00 -11.18
N THR A 56 5.55 -10.12 -10.50
CA THR A 56 5.07 -11.43 -10.98
C THR A 56 3.55 -11.46 -11.00
N ASP A 57 2.91 -10.91 -9.96
CA ASP A 57 1.46 -10.82 -9.87
C ASP A 57 0.91 -9.94 -11.02
N TRP A 58 1.45 -8.75 -11.24
CA TRP A 58 1.04 -7.86 -12.33
C TRP A 58 1.10 -8.51 -13.72
N HIS A 59 2.17 -9.24 -14.06
CA HIS A 59 2.26 -9.93 -15.36
C HIS A 59 1.21 -11.04 -15.48
N SER A 60 0.90 -11.74 -14.39
CA SER A 60 -0.18 -12.74 -14.37
C SER A 60 -1.54 -12.09 -14.63
N TYR A 61 -1.76 -10.87 -14.14
CA TYR A 61 -2.98 -10.10 -14.40
C TYR A 61 -3.15 -9.70 -15.86
N LEU A 62 -2.06 -9.42 -16.59
CA LEU A 62 -2.16 -9.13 -18.02
C LEU A 62 -2.71 -10.33 -18.79
N ASP A 63 -2.30 -11.55 -18.42
CA ASP A 63 -2.70 -12.80 -19.08
C ASP A 63 -4.11 -13.28 -18.72
N ASN A 64 -4.46 -13.19 -17.44
CA ASN A 64 -5.67 -13.81 -16.91
C ASN A 64 -6.93 -13.27 -17.59
N LYS A 65 -7.93 -14.15 -17.76
CA LYS A 65 -9.25 -13.77 -18.26
C LYS A 65 -9.82 -12.59 -17.45
N VAL A 66 -10.59 -11.74 -18.13
CA VAL A 66 -11.23 -10.57 -17.53
C VAL A 66 -11.98 -10.99 -16.27
N SER A 67 -11.46 -10.55 -15.12
CA SER A 67 -11.94 -10.91 -13.78
C SER A 67 -11.35 -9.93 -12.76
N PHE A 68 -11.60 -10.14 -11.46
CA PHE A 68 -10.88 -9.38 -10.43
C PHE A 68 -9.36 -9.57 -10.48
N LYS A 69 -8.89 -10.68 -11.08
CA LYS A 69 -7.48 -11.04 -11.21
C LYS A 69 -6.92 -11.00 -12.64
N GLY A 70 -7.61 -10.36 -13.58
CA GLY A 70 -7.21 -10.40 -14.98
C GLY A 70 -7.75 -9.29 -15.88
N PHE A 71 -6.97 -8.98 -16.92
CA PHE A 71 -7.26 -8.00 -17.95
C PHE A 71 -7.39 -8.59 -19.37
N ALA A 72 -6.95 -9.84 -19.59
CA ALA A 72 -6.96 -10.54 -20.87
C ALA A 72 -6.29 -9.77 -22.02
N VAL A 73 -5.11 -9.19 -21.75
CA VAL A 73 -4.29 -8.50 -22.75
C VAL A 73 -3.59 -9.55 -23.62
N PRO A 74 -3.78 -9.52 -24.95
CA PRO A 74 -3.06 -10.42 -25.87
C PRO A 74 -1.54 -10.33 -25.70
N LYS A 75 -0.84 -11.48 -25.79
CA LYS A 75 0.61 -11.57 -25.54
C LYS A 75 1.45 -10.63 -26.40
N ASP A 76 1.05 -10.44 -27.66
CA ASP A 76 1.65 -9.53 -28.62
C ASP A 76 1.46 -8.05 -28.26
N ALA A 77 0.47 -7.71 -27.43
CA ALA A 77 0.18 -6.36 -26.97
C ALA A 77 0.78 -6.03 -25.59
N GLN A 78 1.28 -7.01 -24.83
CA GLN A 78 1.76 -6.78 -23.45
C GLN A 78 3.04 -5.94 -23.36
N GLU A 79 3.91 -6.05 -24.37
CA GLU A 79 5.14 -5.25 -24.46
C GLU A 79 4.94 -3.95 -25.26
N LYS A 80 3.69 -3.59 -25.57
CA LYS A 80 3.39 -2.40 -26.36
C LYS A 80 3.83 -1.14 -25.61
N VAL A 81 4.64 -0.35 -26.29
CA VAL A 81 5.06 0.99 -25.85
C VAL A 81 4.42 2.03 -26.77
N VAL A 82 3.83 3.05 -26.17
CA VAL A 82 3.24 4.20 -26.86
C VAL A 82 4.11 5.42 -26.57
N GLU A 83 4.61 6.04 -27.64
CA GLU A 83 5.35 7.30 -27.54
C GLU A 83 4.40 8.48 -27.67
N PHE A 84 4.63 9.53 -26.89
CA PHE A 84 3.83 10.76 -26.90
C PHE A 84 4.67 11.97 -26.52
N SER A 85 4.15 13.18 -26.76
CA SER A 85 4.79 14.42 -26.29
C SER A 85 4.11 14.89 -25.02
N PHE A 86 4.90 15.12 -23.97
CA PHE A 86 4.45 15.70 -22.71
C PHE A 86 5.18 17.01 -22.48
N ASN A 87 4.46 18.14 -22.49
CA ASN A 87 5.04 19.49 -22.38
C ASN A 87 6.20 19.75 -23.38
N GLY A 88 6.09 19.22 -24.60
CA GLY A 88 7.11 19.37 -25.64
C GLY A 88 8.29 18.41 -25.51
N GLN A 89 8.30 17.51 -24.50
CA GLN A 89 9.32 16.49 -24.32
C GLN A 89 8.82 15.11 -24.75
N PRO A 90 9.64 14.27 -25.40
CA PRO A 90 9.26 12.91 -25.76
C PRO A 90 9.11 12.04 -24.50
N ALA A 91 8.00 11.33 -24.39
CA ALA A 91 7.66 10.44 -23.29
C ALA A 91 7.16 9.09 -23.82
N LYS A 92 7.22 8.05 -22.98
CA LYS A 92 6.81 6.69 -23.32
C LYS A 92 5.91 6.12 -22.24
N LEU A 93 4.82 5.47 -22.65
CA LEU A 93 3.90 4.76 -21.78
C LEU A 93 3.80 3.29 -22.17
N LYS A 94 3.78 2.41 -21.19
CA LYS A 94 3.59 0.96 -21.38
C LYS A 94 2.76 0.38 -20.23
N HIS A 95 2.33 -0.86 -20.38
CA HIS A 95 1.80 -1.62 -19.24
C HIS A 95 2.83 -1.64 -18.12
N ASP A 96 2.39 -1.39 -16.88
CA ASP A 96 3.19 -1.15 -15.65
C ASP A 96 3.59 0.31 -15.37
N SER A 97 3.32 1.26 -16.27
CA SER A 97 3.64 2.66 -16.03
C SER A 97 2.74 3.26 -14.94
N VAL A 98 3.36 3.86 -13.91
CA VAL A 98 2.66 4.61 -12.86
C VAL A 98 2.33 6.01 -13.38
N VAL A 99 1.05 6.30 -13.53
CA VAL A 99 0.55 7.61 -14.01
C VAL A 99 -0.10 8.47 -12.91
N ILE A 100 -0.41 7.85 -11.76
CA ILE A 100 -0.91 8.52 -10.57
C ILE A 100 -0.15 7.96 -9.37
N ALA A 101 0.53 8.83 -8.64
CA ALA A 101 1.17 8.53 -7.36
C ALA A 101 0.75 9.60 -6.35
N ALA A 102 -0.28 9.29 -5.55
CA ALA A 102 -0.87 10.24 -4.62
C ALA A 102 -0.71 9.79 -3.17
N ILE A 103 -0.13 10.64 -2.33
CA ILE A 103 -0.16 10.49 -0.87
C ILE A 103 -1.46 11.14 -0.38
N THR A 104 -2.44 10.32 -0.03
CA THR A 104 -3.81 10.77 0.30
C THR A 104 -4.45 9.89 1.39
N SER A 105 -5.71 10.18 1.71
CA SER A 105 -6.56 9.52 2.72
C SER A 105 -6.15 9.77 4.17
N CYS A 106 -7.16 9.99 5.03
CA CYS A 106 -6.97 10.14 6.47
C CYS A 106 -6.33 8.90 7.12
N THR A 107 -6.48 7.70 6.55
CA THR A 107 -5.90 6.47 7.08
C THR A 107 -4.37 6.54 7.21
N ASN A 108 -3.70 7.18 6.25
CA ASN A 108 -2.23 7.30 6.25
C ASN A 108 -1.76 8.70 6.61
N THR A 109 -2.45 9.75 6.16
CA THR A 109 -1.99 11.13 6.42
C THR A 109 -2.14 11.56 7.88
N SER A 110 -3.02 10.91 8.64
CA SER A 110 -3.14 11.14 10.09
C SER A 110 -2.08 10.40 10.92
N ASN A 111 -1.25 9.55 10.30
CA ASN A 111 -0.18 8.81 10.97
C ASN A 111 1.17 9.50 10.70
N PRO A 112 1.74 10.23 11.69
CA PRO A 112 2.98 10.98 11.48
C PRO A 112 4.18 10.09 11.15
N SER A 113 4.21 8.85 11.66
CA SER A 113 5.34 7.94 11.46
C SER A 113 5.53 7.60 9.98
N VAL A 114 4.45 7.27 9.27
CA VAL A 114 4.53 6.93 7.84
C VAL A 114 4.76 8.16 6.97
N MET A 115 4.21 9.32 7.36
CA MET A 115 4.40 10.58 6.63
C MET A 115 5.84 11.09 6.74
N LEU A 116 6.43 11.06 7.94
CA LEU A 116 7.85 11.36 8.13
C LEU A 116 8.73 10.33 7.41
N GLY A 117 8.36 9.04 7.46
CA GLY A 117 9.02 7.98 6.71
C GLY A 117 9.08 8.28 5.21
N ALA A 118 7.96 8.69 4.60
CA ALA A 118 7.91 9.08 3.19
C ALA A 118 8.84 10.28 2.88
N GLY A 119 8.85 11.29 3.75
CA GLY A 119 9.75 12.45 3.62
C GLY A 119 11.23 12.08 3.72
N LEU A 120 11.59 11.15 4.63
CA LEU A 120 12.96 10.67 4.77
C LEU A 120 13.42 9.86 3.54
N VAL A 121 12.54 9.04 2.98
CA VAL A 121 12.80 8.34 1.70
C VAL A 121 13.03 9.35 0.58
N ALA A 122 12.17 10.36 0.46
CA ALA A 122 12.30 11.40 -0.56
C ALA A 122 13.61 12.18 -0.39
N LYS A 123 13.95 12.61 0.83
CA LYS A 123 15.23 13.26 1.13
C LYS A 123 16.40 12.40 0.65
N LYS A 124 16.40 11.11 0.99
CA LYS A 124 17.49 10.21 0.61
C LYS A 124 17.56 10.00 -0.90
N ALA A 125 16.43 9.92 -1.58
CA ALA A 125 16.36 9.83 -3.04
C ALA A 125 16.96 11.08 -3.71
N CYS A 126 16.61 12.27 -3.23
CA CYS A 126 17.17 13.53 -3.73
C CYS A 126 18.68 13.64 -3.46
N GLU A 127 19.16 13.24 -2.28
CA GLU A 127 20.60 13.17 -1.97
C GLU A 127 21.36 12.23 -2.91
N LEU A 128 20.68 11.21 -3.45
CA LEU A 128 21.22 10.26 -4.43
C LEU A 128 21.00 10.71 -5.89
N GLY A 129 20.45 11.92 -6.12
CA GLY A 129 20.20 12.45 -7.46
C GLY A 129 19.05 11.79 -8.21
N LEU A 130 18.13 11.11 -7.51
CA LEU A 130 16.96 10.50 -8.12
C LEU A 130 15.86 11.55 -8.32
N GLU A 131 15.19 11.48 -9.48
CA GLU A 131 14.06 12.33 -9.85
C GLU A 131 12.88 11.47 -10.32
N VAL A 132 11.66 12.00 -10.14
CA VAL A 132 10.44 11.41 -10.71
C VAL A 132 10.29 11.95 -12.12
N LYS A 133 9.90 11.08 -13.07
CA LYS A 133 9.63 11.51 -14.45
C LYS A 133 8.50 12.56 -14.45
N PRO A 134 8.66 13.66 -15.20
CA PRO A 134 7.63 14.68 -15.33
C PRO A 134 6.38 14.12 -16.02
#